data_AF-A0A5K1FVT6-F1
#
_entry.id   AF-A0A5K1FVT6-F1
#
_cell.length_a   1.000
_cell.length_b   1.000
_cell.length_c   1.000
_cell.angle_alpha   90.00
_cell.angle_beta   90.00
_cell.angle_gamma   90.00
#
_symmetry.space_group_name_H-M   'P 1'
#
loop_
_entity.id
_entity.type
_entity.pdbx_description
1 polymer ?
#
loop_
_entity_poly.entity_id
_entity_poly.type
_entity_poly.pdbx_seq_one_letter_code
_entity_poly.pdbx_strand_id
1 'polypeptide(L)' 'SGKTTTCTKYAYYHQKKGWKPALVCADTFRAGAFDQLKQNATKAKIPFYG' A
#
# COMPACT_ATOMS: atom_id res chain seq x y z
N SER A 1 -13.44 4.40 6.52
CA SER A 1 -13.50 4.14 5.06
C SER A 1 -12.41 3.22 4.50
N GLY A 2 -11.53 2.59 5.31
CA GLY A 2 -10.68 1.47 4.83
C GLY A 2 -9.64 1.77 3.73
N LYS A 3 -9.33 3.04 3.44
CA LYS A 3 -8.56 3.48 2.26
C LYS A 3 -7.22 2.75 2.09
N THR A 4 -6.35 2.82 3.09
CA THR A 4 -5.00 2.21 3.07
C THR A 4 -5.04 0.70 2.84
N THR A 5 -6.00 0.01 3.46
CA THR A 5 -6.19 -1.44 3.31
C THR A 5 -6.66 -1.77 1.89
N THR A 6 -7.59 -0.99 1.34
CA THR A 6 -8.09 -1.18 -0.04
C THR A 6 -6.99 -0.94 -1.07
N CYS A 7 -6.15 0.08 -0.91
CA CYS A 7 -5.01 0.33 -1.80
C CYS A 7 -4.06 -0.87 -1.85
N THR A 8 -3.74 -1.46 -0.69
CA THR A 8 -2.87 -2.65 -0.62
C THR A 8 -3.51 -3.85 -1.32
N LYS A 9 -4.81 -4.10 -1.08
CA LYS A 9 -5.55 -5.20 -1.74
C LYS A 9 -5.58 -5.03 -3.26
N TYR A 10 -5.79 -3.81 -3.74
CA TYR A 10 -5.83 -3.50 -5.16
C TYR A 10 -4.48 -3.72 -5.84
N ALA A 11 -3.40 -3.25 -5.21
CA ALA A 11 -2.05 -3.49 -5.70
C ALA A 11 -1.70 -4.99 -5.69
N TYR A 12 -2.03 -5.72 -4.62
CA TYR A 12 -1.79 -7.16 -4.54
C TYR A 12 -2.56 -7.96 -5.61
N TYR A 13 -3.80 -7.57 -5.90
CA TYR A 13 -4.60 -8.17 -6.96
C TYR A 13 -3.94 -8.02 -8.35
N HIS A 14 -3.42 -6.83 -8.66
CA HIS A 14 -2.73 -6.58 -9.93
C HIS A 14 -1.36 -7.27 -9.99
N GLN A 15 -0.65 -7.33 -8.86
CA GLN A 15 0.60 -8.08 -8.76
C GLN A 15 0.40 -9.56 -9.13
N LYS A 16 -0.68 -10.20 -8.64
CA LYS A 16 -1.04 -11.58 -9.02
C LYS A 16 -1.34 -11.77 -10.50
N LYS A 17 -1.77 -10.73 -11.19
CA LYS A 17 -2.02 -10.73 -12.64
C LYS A 17 -0.76 -10.48 -13.48
N GLY A 18 0.42 -10.39 -12.86
CA GLY A 18 1.70 -10.16 -13.54
C GLY A 18 2.10 -8.69 -13.68
N TRP A 19 1.33 -7.77 -13.11
CA TRP A 19 1.70 -6.35 -13.09
C TRP A 19 2.76 -6.08 -12.01
N LYS A 20 3.46 -4.95 -12.13
CA LYS A 20 4.44 -4.48 -11.13
C LYS A 20 3.94 -3.20 -10.44
N PRO A 21 2.92 -3.29 -9.56
CA PRO A 21 2.38 -2.11 -8.88
C PRO A 21 3.28 -1.65 -7.74
N ALA A 22 3.17 -0.36 -7.38
CA ALA A 22 3.82 0.26 -6.23
C ALA A 22 2.80 1.11 -5.44
N LEU A 23 3.03 1.29 -4.14
CA LEU A 23 2.16 2.07 -3.25
C LEU A 23 2.86 3.36 -2.83
N VAL A 24 2.20 4.51 -3.01
CA VAL A 24 2.72 5.81 -2.56
C VAL A 24 1.83 6.33 -1.43
N CYS A 25 2.41 6.62 -0.27
CA CYS A 25 1.72 7.28 0.83
C CYS A 25 1.77 8.80 0.62
N ALA A 26 0.63 9.41 0.36
CA ALA A 26 0.46 10.86 0.28
C ALA A 26 -0.39 11.41 1.44
N ASP A 27 -0.55 10.63 2.53
CA ASP A 27 -1.30 11.02 3.71
C ASP A 27 -0.33 11.55 4.77
N THR A 28 -0.15 12.88 4.76
CA THR A 28 0.76 13.60 5.68
C THR A 28 0.05 14.14 6.92
N PHE A 29 -1.28 14.00 7.00
CA PHE A 29 -2.09 14.59 8.09
C PHE A 29 -2.40 13.58 9.18
N ARG A 30 -2.56 12.30 8.82
CA ARG A 30 -2.87 11.26 9.79
C ARG A 30 -1.59 10.62 10.34
N ALA A 31 -1.33 10.81 11.64
CA ALA A 31 -0.25 10.11 12.32
C ALA A 31 -0.33 8.58 12.11
N GLY A 32 0.79 7.95 11.75
CA GLY A 32 0.86 6.52 11.47
C GLY A 32 0.17 6.07 10.16
N ALA A 33 -0.21 6.97 9.26
CA ALA A 33 -0.63 6.60 7.90
C ALA A 33 0.48 5.86 7.14
N PHE A 34 1.69 6.40 7.19
CA PHE A 34 2.85 5.81 6.55
C PHE A 34 3.20 4.44 7.14
N ASP A 35 3.27 4.32 8.47
CA ASP A 35 3.57 3.05 9.13
C ASP A 35 2.54 1.96 8.80
N GLN A 36 1.25 2.32 8.77
CA GLN A 36 0.20 1.38 8.36
C GLN A 36 0.38 0.91 6.92
N LEU A 37 0.72 1.83 5.99
CA LEU A 37 0.95 1.49 4.59
C LEU A 37 2.20 0.62 4.44
N LYS A 38 3.29 0.96 5.14
CA LYS A 38 4.56 0.22 5.16
C LYS A 38 4.39 -1.22 5.65
N GLN A 39 3.68 -1.44 6.76
CA GLN A 39 3.43 -2.79 7.29
C GLN A 39 2.66 -3.66 6.29
N ASN A 40 1.61 -3.08 5.69
CA ASN A 40 0.78 -3.78 4.71
C ASN A 40 1.55 -4.10 3.42
N ALA A 41 2.29 -3.13 2.88
CA ALA A 41 3.08 -3.28 1.67
C ALA A 41 4.23 -4.29 1.84
N THR A 42 4.90 -4.27 3.00
CA THR A 42 5.96 -5.23 3.34
C THR A 42 5.42 -6.65 3.39
N LYS A 43 4.26 -6.86 4.03
CA LYS A 43 3.61 -8.18 4.09
C LYS A 43 3.21 -8.68 2.69
N ALA A 44 2.78 -7.78 1.81
CA ALA A 44 2.39 -8.09 0.44
C ALA A 44 3.56 -8.15 -0.55
N LYS A 45 4.80 -7.85 -0.13
CA LYS A 45 5.98 -7.71 -1.00
C LYS A 45 5.75 -6.73 -2.15
N ILE A 46 5.12 -5.59 -1.86
CA ILE A 46 4.83 -4.53 -2.83
C ILE A 46 5.77 -3.36 -2.55
N PRO A 47 6.50 -2.83 -3.54
CA PRO A 47 7.31 -1.63 -3.37
C PRO A 47 6.44 -0.46 -2.88
N PHE A 48 6.96 0.30 -1.91
CA PHE A 48 6.26 1.45 -1.38
C PHE A 48 7.18 2.67 -1.25
N TYR A 49 6.58 3.86 -1.31
CA TYR A 49 7.23 5.16 -1.15
C TYR A 49 6.38 6.06 -0.26
N GLY A 50 7.00 6.95 0.49
CA GLY A 50 6.34 7.89 1.39
C GLY A 50 7.20 8.19 2.61
#